data_AF-A0A5S5B6T3-F1
#
_entry.id   AF-A0A5S5B6T3-F1
#
_cell.length_a   1.000
_cell.length_b   1.000
_cell.length_c   1.000
_cell.angle_alpha   90.00
_cell.angle_beta   90.00
_cell.angle_gamma   90.00
#
_symmetry.space_group_name_H-M   'P 1'
#
loop_
_entity.id
_entity.type
_entity.pdbx_description
1 polymer ?
#
loop_
_entity_poly.entity_id
_entity_poly.type
_entity_poly.pdbx_seq_one_letter_code
_entity_poly.pdbx_strand_id
1 'polypeptide(L)'
;MDRLIKENLEYLLQETSNSKRLGRRIIGLAGFLDSSQSPEPVQRQLGSLSRLLILQDTFDSLLESLTLMSRANLPHGLDAHAAQLTASSVEEARKQIADLEEVNYPLLVSWLVSAAESRKILRTKKVS
;
A
#
# COMPACT_ATOMS: atom_id res chain seq x y z
N MET A 1 7.93 4.90 21.44
CA MET A 1 7.44 5.12 20.06
C MET A 1 8.61 5.12 19.08
N ASP A 2 9.64 5.93 19.31
CA ASP A 2 10.83 6.05 18.44
C ASP A 2 11.58 4.75 18.15
N ARG A 3 11.68 3.84 19.14
CA ARG A 3 12.27 2.51 18.95
C ARG A 3 11.54 1.68 17.89
N LEU A 4 10.20 1.69 17.90
CA LEU A 4 9.37 0.97 16.93
C LEU A 4 9.45 1.59 15.53
N ILE A 5 9.56 2.92 15.45
CA ILE A 5 9.76 3.64 14.19
C ILE A 5 11.10 3.25 13.58
N LYS A 6 12.16 3.24 14.39
CA LYS A 6 13.50 2.80 13.99
C LYS A 6 13.49 1.36 13.48
N GLU A 7 12.93 0.42 14.24
CA GLU A 7 12.84 -0.99 13.84
C GLU A 7 12.10 -1.14 12.50
N ASN A 8 10.96 -0.45 12.31
CA ASN A 8 10.23 -0.49 11.05
C ASN A 8 10.98 0.15 9.88
N LEU A 9 11.75 1.22 10.10
CA LEU A 9 12.62 1.80 9.08
C LEU A 9 13.74 0.84 8.67
N GLU A 10 14.37 0.17 9.64
CA GLU A 10 15.41 -0.84 9.37
C GLU A 10 14.85 -2.02 8.56
N TYR A 11 13.66 -2.51 8.93
CA TYR A 11 12.98 -3.54 8.15
C TYR A 11 12.62 -3.08 6.74
N LEU A 12 12.16 -1.82 6.59
CA LEU A 12 11.83 -1.24 5.31
C LEU A 12 13.04 -1.13 4.38
N LEU A 13 14.22 -0.84 4.92
CA LEU A 13 15.47 -0.77 4.15
C LEU A 13 16.01 -2.15 3.74
N GLN A 14 15.61 -3.21 4.44
CA GLN A 14 15.98 -4.60 4.11
C GLN A 14 15.02 -5.26 3.12
N GLU A 15 13.85 -4.67 2.88
CA GLU A 15 12.82 -5.24 2.02
C GLU A 15 13.11 -4.92 0.55
N THR A 16 13.33 -5.95 -0.28
CA THR A 16 13.74 -5.80 -1.69
C THR A 16 12.58 -5.88 -2.68
N SER A 17 11.38 -6.25 -2.22
CA SER A 17 10.20 -6.40 -3.05
C SER A 17 9.17 -5.30 -2.79
N ASN A 18 8.65 -4.71 -3.86
CA ASN A 18 7.52 -3.77 -3.80
C ASN A 18 6.22 -4.51 -3.47
N SER A 19 6.04 -4.81 -2.18
CA SER A 19 4.92 -5.59 -1.65
C SER A 19 3.81 -4.69 -1.09
N LYS A 20 2.58 -5.20 -1.01
CA LYS A 20 1.47 -4.54 -0.29
C LYS A 20 1.84 -4.26 1.17
N ARG A 21 2.64 -5.15 1.78
CA ARG A 21 3.16 -5.00 3.14
C ARG A 21 4.11 -3.80 3.24
N LEU A 22 5.03 -3.65 2.29
CA LEU A 22 5.93 -2.49 2.21
C LEU A 22 5.13 -1.19 2.10
N GLY A 23 4.13 -1.16 1.21
CA GLY A 23 3.25 0.00 1.04
C GLY A 23 2.55 0.40 2.34
N ARG A 24 1.93 -0.55 3.05
CA ARG A 24 1.29 -0.29 4.36
C ARG A 24 2.28 0.23 5.40
N ARG A 25 3.51 -0.30 5.42
CA ARG A 25 4.56 0.16 6.33
C ARG A 25 4.97 1.60 6.04
N ILE A 26 5.11 1.98 4.76
CA ILE A 26 5.40 3.36 4.35
C ILE A 26 4.31 4.30 4.83
N ILE A 27 3.03 3.98 4.57
CA ILE A 27 1.89 4.81 5.02
C ILE A 27 1.86 4.93 6.55
N GLY A 28 2.07 3.83 7.27
CA GLY A 28 2.14 3.85 8.73
C GLY A 28 3.26 4.73 9.27
N LEU A 29 4.48 4.59 8.73
CA LEU A 29 5.63 5.41 9.10
C LEU A 29 5.41 6.90 8.77
N ALA A 30 4.80 7.20 7.62
CA ALA A 30 4.47 8.57 7.21
C ALA A 30 3.50 9.22 8.21
N GLY A 31 2.51 8.48 8.70
CA GLY A 31 1.60 8.95 9.75
C GLY A 31 2.31 9.27 11.06
N PHE A 32 3.25 8.42 11.50
CA PHE A 32 4.03 8.68 12.73
C PHE A 32 5.01 9.85 12.59
N LEU A 33 5.55 10.08 11.40
CA LEU A 33 6.49 11.16 11.11
C LEU A 33 5.81 12.49 10.76
N ASP A 34 4.49 12.59 10.96
CA ASP A 34 3.65 13.75 10.66
C ASP A 34 3.78 14.23 9.21
N SER A 35 3.13 13.50 8.30
CA SER A 35 3.12 13.79 6.87
C SER A 35 2.59 15.17 6.50
N SER A 36 1.97 15.92 7.42
CA SER A 36 1.48 17.29 7.18
C SER A 36 2.59 18.28 6.80
N GLN A 37 3.84 17.99 7.16
CA GLN A 37 5.02 18.78 6.78
C GLN A 37 5.81 18.19 5.59
N SER A 38 5.29 17.15 4.94
CA SER A 38 5.99 16.53 3.82
C SER A 38 5.92 17.41 2.56
N PRO A 39 6.97 17.39 1.70
CA PRO A 39 6.94 18.11 0.42
C PRO A 39 5.79 17.65 -0.47
N GLU A 40 5.25 18.54 -1.31
CA GLU A 40 4.12 18.24 -2.22
C GLU A 40 4.33 16.97 -3.08
N PRO A 41 5.51 16.70 -3.67
CA PRO A 41 5.73 15.46 -4.42
C PRO A 41 5.58 14.21 -3.56
N VAL A 42 5.97 14.27 -2.28
CA VAL A 42 5.82 13.16 -1.32
C VAL A 42 4.36 12.99 -0.97
N GLN A 43 3.62 14.08 -0.72
CA GLN A 43 2.18 14.01 -0.45
C GLN A 43 1.42 13.35 -1.60
N ARG A 44 1.72 13.74 -2.85
CA ARG A 44 1.14 13.11 -4.04
C ARG A 44 1.43 11.62 -4.10
N GLN A 45 2.68 11.22 -3.90
CA GLN A 45 3.08 9.81 -3.94
C GLN A 45 2.50 8.99 -2.78
N LEU A 46 2.38 9.56 -1.57
CA LEU A 46 1.66 8.94 -0.46
C LEU A 46 0.17 8.77 -0.75
N GLY A 47 -0.44 9.75 -1.42
CA GLY A 47 -1.82 9.68 -1.90
C GLY A 47 -2.01 8.56 -2.92
N SER A 48 -1.15 8.49 -3.93
CA SER A 48 -1.15 7.42 -4.94
C SER A 48 -0.96 6.04 -4.30
N LEU A 49 0.00 5.91 -3.37
CA LEU A 49 0.22 4.66 -2.64
C LEU A 49 -0.98 4.24 -1.79
N SER A 50 -1.60 5.17 -1.08
CA SER A 50 -2.81 4.90 -0.29
C SER A 50 -3.95 4.40 -1.19
N ARG A 51 -4.18 5.07 -2.31
CA ARG A 51 -5.20 4.68 -3.30
C ARG A 51 -4.92 3.30 -3.90
N LEU A 52 -3.66 3.02 -4.24
CA LEU A 52 -3.23 1.72 -4.73
C LEU A 52 -3.55 0.60 -3.73
N LEU A 53 -3.22 0.80 -2.45
CA LEU A 53 -3.48 -0.20 -1.41
C LEU A 53 -4.98 -0.48 -1.22
N ILE A 54 -5.81 0.56 -1.25
CA ILE A 54 -7.27 0.43 -1.15
C ILE A 54 -7.84 -0.35 -2.35
N LEU A 55 -7.39 -0.05 -3.57
CA LEU A 55 -7.84 -0.75 -4.76
C LEU A 55 -7.39 -2.21 -4.75
N GLN A 56 -6.15 -2.48 -4.33
CA GLN A 56 -5.68 -3.85 -4.16
C GLN A 56 -6.47 -4.60 -3.08
N ASP A 57 -6.86 -3.97 -1.97
CA ASP A 57 -7.72 -4.59 -0.94
C ASP A 57 -9.11 -4.90 -1.47
N THR A 58 -9.68 -3.97 -2.24
CA THR A 58 -10.96 -4.16 -2.93
C THR A 58 -10.87 -5.34 -3.91
N PHE A 59 -9.83 -5.38 -4.73
CA PHE A 59 -9.60 -6.47 -5.69
C PHE A 59 -9.51 -7.83 -5.00
N ASP A 60 -8.68 -7.94 -3.95
CA ASP A 60 -8.50 -9.20 -3.21
C ASP A 60 -9.83 -9.67 -2.59
N SER A 61 -10.61 -8.75 -2.01
CA SER A 61 -11.91 -9.06 -1.40
C SER A 61 -12.95 -9.54 -2.42
N LEU A 62 -12.98 -8.92 -3.60
CA LEU A 62 -13.86 -9.32 -4.69
C LEU A 62 -13.46 -10.67 -5.28
N LEU A 63 -12.16 -10.92 -5.42
CA LEU A 63 -11.63 -12.19 -5.92
C LEU A 63 -11.90 -13.35 -4.94
N GLU A 64 -11.74 -13.11 -3.64
CA GLU A 64 -12.10 -14.07 -2.60
C GLU A 64 -13.60 -14.38 -2.65
N SER A 65 -14.44 -13.36 -2.74
CA SER A 65 -15.90 -13.52 -2.87
C SER A 65 -16.27 -14.37 -4.08
N LEU A 66 -15.68 -14.09 -5.24
CA LEU A 66 -15.89 -14.87 -6.46
C LEU A 66 -15.42 -16.32 -6.32
N THR A 67 -14.31 -16.55 -5.62
CA THR A 67 -13.77 -17.89 -5.36
C THR A 67 -14.66 -18.68 -4.42
N LEU A 68 -15.25 -18.04 -3.41
CA LEU A 68 -16.22 -18.69 -2.52
C LEU A 68 -17.49 -19.08 -3.28
N MET A 69 -18.00 -18.19 -4.14
CA MET A 69 -19.18 -18.47 -4.98
C MET A 69 -18.93 -19.64 -5.94
N SER A 70 -17.75 -19.72 -6.56
CA SER A 70 -17.42 -20.81 -7.48
C SER A 70 -17.28 -22.16 -6.78
N ARG A 71 -16.74 -22.18 -5.55
CA ARG A 71 -16.56 -23.39 -4.74
C ARG A 71 -17.85 -23.90 -4.12
N ALA A 72 -18.84 -23.03 -3.91
CA ALA A 72 -20.09 -23.38 -3.24
C ALA A 72 -21.02 -24.28 -4.08
N ASN A 73 -20.67 -24.64 -5.33
CA ASN A 73 -21.47 -25.52 -6.21
C ASN A 73 -22.95 -25.10 -6.24
N LEU A 74 -23.19 -23.79 -6.28
CA LEU A 74 -24.50 -23.20 -6.04
C LEU A 74 -25.49 -23.58 -7.16
N PRO A 75 -26.61 -24.26 -6.84
CA PRO A 75 -27.69 -24.45 -7.78
C PRO A 75 -28.48 -23.14 -7.85
N HIS A 76 -28.83 -22.71 -9.08
CA HIS A 76 -29.79 -21.64 -9.44
C HIS A 76 -29.21 -20.32 -9.99
N GLY A 77 -29.90 -19.76 -11.00
CA GLY A 77 -29.42 -18.67 -11.87
C GLY A 77 -29.26 -17.29 -11.25
N LEU A 78 -29.77 -17.06 -10.02
CA LEU A 78 -29.52 -15.81 -9.27
C LEU A 78 -28.05 -15.70 -8.85
N ASP A 79 -27.44 -16.81 -8.46
CA ASP A 79 -26.03 -16.85 -8.07
C ASP A 79 -25.09 -16.73 -9.27
N ALA A 80 -25.53 -17.16 -10.45
CA ALA A 80 -24.80 -16.97 -11.71
C ALA A 80 -24.72 -15.49 -12.11
N HIS A 81 -25.81 -14.73 -11.96
CA HIS A 81 -25.82 -13.30 -12.24
C HIS A 81 -24.96 -12.52 -11.23
N ALA A 82 -25.07 -12.84 -9.93
CA ALA A 82 -24.23 -12.25 -8.90
C ALA A 82 -22.74 -12.56 -9.11
N ALA A 83 -22.39 -13.78 -9.54
CA ALA A 83 -21.02 -14.16 -9.89
C ALA A 83 -20.51 -13.36 -11.09
N GLN A 84 -21.35 -13.17 -12.13
CA GLN A 84 -20.99 -12.38 -13.31
C GLN A 84 -20.76 -10.90 -12.96
N LEU A 85 -21.62 -10.32 -12.11
CA LEU A 85 -21.44 -8.96 -11.61
C LEU A 85 -20.14 -8.85 -10.80
N THR A 86 -19.89 -9.77 -9.88
CA THR A 86 -18.65 -9.78 -9.08
C THR A 86 -17.42 -9.91 -9.96
N ALA A 87 -17.44 -10.79 -10.97
CA ALA A 87 -16.35 -10.92 -11.94
C ALA A 87 -16.11 -9.62 -12.73
N SER A 88 -17.18 -8.91 -13.11
CA SER A 88 -17.07 -7.61 -13.77
C SER A 88 -16.44 -6.55 -12.85
N SER A 89 -16.78 -6.57 -11.56
CA SER A 89 -16.18 -5.67 -10.55
C SER A 89 -14.70 -5.99 -10.28
N VAL A 90 -14.31 -7.27 -10.30
CA VAL A 90 -12.90 -7.69 -10.21
C VAL A 90 -12.10 -7.12 -11.39
N GLU A 91 -12.61 -7.25 -12.61
CA GLU A 91 -11.94 -6.74 -13.81
C GLU A 91 -11.87 -5.21 -13.82
N GLU A 92 -12.91 -4.54 -13.35
CA GLU A 92 -12.91 -3.09 -13.19
C GLU A 92 -11.87 -2.63 -12.16
N ALA A 93 -11.80 -3.28 -10.99
CA ALA A 93 -10.77 -3.00 -9.99
C ALA A 93 -9.35 -3.24 -10.55
N ARG A 94 -9.16 -4.28 -11.36
CA ARG A 94 -7.88 -4.57 -12.03
C ARG A 94 -7.46 -3.44 -12.98
N LYS A 95 -8.39 -2.90 -13.76
CA LYS A 95 -8.13 -1.76 -14.66
C LYS A 95 -7.77 -0.51 -13.88
N GLN A 96 -8.53 -0.20 -12.82
CA GLN A 96 -8.24 0.95 -11.98
C GLN A 96 -6.86 0.86 -11.31
N ILE A 97 -6.41 -0.35 -10.93
CA ILE A 97 -5.04 -0.56 -10.43
C ILE A 97 -4.01 -0.29 -11.54
N ALA A 98 -4.25 -0.78 -12.76
CA ALA A 98 -3.33 -0.60 -13.89
C ALA A 98 -3.25 0.86 -14.37
N ASP A 99 -4.31 1.63 -14.22
CA ASP A 99 -4.39 3.05 -14.61
C ASP A 99 -3.74 3.99 -13.58
N LEU A 100 -3.36 3.48 -12.40
CA LEU A 100 -2.65 4.30 -11.42
C LEU A 100 -1.21 4.59 -11.89
N GLU A 101 -0.78 5.83 -11.62
CA GLU A 101 0.62 6.22 -11.77
C GLU A 101 1.50 5.32 -10.89
N GLU A 102 2.67 4.95 -11.43
CA GLU A 102 3.64 4.15 -10.70
C GLU A 102 4.10 4.88 -9.42
N VAL A 103 4.06 4.17 -8.30
CA VAL A 103 4.50 4.71 -7.01
C VAL A 103 6.02 4.76 -6.97
N ASN A 104 6.57 5.94 -6.73
CA ASN A 104 8.00 6.15 -6.54
C ASN A 104 8.42 5.76 -5.11
N TYR A 105 8.57 4.45 -4.87
CA TYR A 105 9.03 3.92 -3.58
C TYR A 105 10.36 4.52 -3.11
N PRO A 106 11.41 4.70 -3.95
CA PRO A 106 12.65 5.35 -3.54
C PRO A 106 12.46 6.76 -2.98
N LEU A 107 11.59 7.57 -3.57
CA LEU A 107 11.27 8.90 -3.06
C LEU A 107 10.62 8.82 -1.67
N LEU A 108 9.65 7.93 -1.49
CA LEU A 108 8.95 7.78 -0.21
C LEU A 108 9.90 7.29 0.89
N VAL A 109 10.75 6.31 0.58
CA VAL A 109 11.73 5.76 1.52
C VAL A 109 12.79 6.78 1.91
N SER A 110 13.36 7.50 0.93
CA SER A 110 14.37 8.54 1.21
C SER A 110 13.81 9.69 2.06
N TRP A 111 12.56 10.08 1.82
CA TRP A 111 11.86 11.05 2.66
C TRP A 111 11.66 10.53 4.09
N LEU A 112 11.19 9.30 4.26
CA LEU A 112 10.99 8.69 5.59
C LEU A 112 12.29 8.65 6.41
N VAL A 113 13.41 8.30 5.78
CA VAL A 113 14.73 8.31 6.43
C VAL A 113 15.10 9.74 6.85
N SER A 114 14.97 10.70 5.94
CA SER A 114 15.28 12.12 6.21
C SER A 114 14.42 12.69 7.35
N ALA A 115 13.14 12.34 7.38
CA ALA A 115 12.20 12.76 8.43
C ALA A 115 12.49 12.10 9.78
N ALA A 116 12.97 10.85 9.80
CA ALA A 116 13.39 10.19 11.02
C ALA A 116 14.73 10.74 11.56
N GLU A 117 15.65 11.13 10.68
CA GLU A 117 16.91 11.78 11.06
C GLU A 117 16.67 13.17 11.67
N SER A 118 15.79 13.99 11.07
CA SER A 118 15.48 15.33 11.58
C SER A 118 14.88 15.29 12.99
N ARG A 119 14.14 14.23 13.31
CA ARG A 119 13.59 13.95 14.64
C ARG A 119 14.57 13.23 15.58
N LYS A 120 15.80 12.98 15.15
CA LYS A 120 16.85 12.26 15.91
C LYS A 120 16.44 10.82 16.29
N ILE A 121 15.50 10.21 15.56
CA ILE A 121 15.05 8.82 15.74
C ILE A 121 16.10 7.87 15.14
N LEU A 122 16.61 8.22 13.95
CA LEU A 122 17.78 7.59 13.36
C LEU A 122 19.02 8.44 13.64
N ARG A 123 20.10 7.76 14.03
CA ARG A 123 21.46 8.33 14.03
C ARG A 123 22.26 7.61 12.96
N THR A 124 22.17 8.09 11.73
CA THR A 124 23.19 7.78 10.73
C THR A 124 24.46 8.50 11.17
N LYS A 125 25.55 7.74 11.39
CA LYS A 125 26.88 8.35 11.48
C LYS A 125 27.12 8.99 10.12
N LYS A 126 27.09 10.32 10.03
CA LYS A 126 27.72 11.02 8.90
C LYS A 126 29.17 10.59 8.89
N VAL A 127 29.53 9.68 7.99
CA VAL A 127 30.92 9.44 7.65
C VAL A 127 31.37 10.74 7.00
N SER A 128 32.09 11.52 7.80
CA SER A 128 32.73 12.78 7.38
C SER A 128 33.98 12.46 6.58
#